data_AF-A0AAV7YXX0-F1
#
_entry.id   AF-A0AAV7YXX0-F1
#
_cell.length_a   1.000
_cell.length_b   1.000
_cell.length_c   1.000
_cell.angle_alpha   90.00
_cell.angle_beta   90.00
_cell.angle_gamma   90.00
#
_symmetry.space_group_name_H-M   'P 1'
#
loop_
_entity.id
_entity.type
_entity.pdbx_description
1 polymer ?
#
loop_
_entity_poly.entity_id
_entity_poly.type
_entity_poly.pdbx_seq_one_letter_code
_entity_poly.pdbx_strand_id
1 'polypeptide(L)'
;MHALLKEKLIFASQVPQISLMNKIKLFSANTFLFWVDFFLFSMLLIPLISTFPSIYIFLITKLILLLIEDLDLYFRYFLTLYMKEKINVILLYTNPFKEFLKLLVSLIIPILIWTSYGIPTHFIYQFYLTIKAIILSVKNLYEYRKATQYLRNDFANVTQEDLDRENICIFCRTEMHLNDSKKLPCGHCHHVNCLNQWFQQKRTCPFCNFQVMSIQNGGN
;
A
#
# COMPACT_ATOMS: atom_id res chain seq x y z
N MET A 1 -12.22 -14.46 -5.70
CA MET A 1 -12.85 -13.32 -6.40
C MET A 1 -12.33 -11.99 -5.87
N HIS A 2 -12.38 -11.74 -4.55
CA HIS A 2 -11.83 -10.54 -3.90
C HIS A 2 -10.39 -10.19 -4.30
N ALA A 3 -9.46 -11.16 -4.30
CA ALA A 3 -8.07 -10.89 -4.67
C ALA A 3 -7.93 -10.27 -6.08
N LEU A 4 -8.65 -10.81 -7.07
CA LEU A 4 -8.65 -10.30 -8.44
C LEU A 4 -9.32 -8.92 -8.55
N LEU A 5 -10.39 -8.69 -7.79
CA LEU A 5 -11.12 -7.42 -7.80
C LEU A 5 -10.31 -6.31 -7.14
N LYS A 6 -9.59 -6.65 -6.07
CA LYS A 6 -8.66 -5.79 -5.35
C LYS A 6 -7.46 -5.41 -6.21
N GLU A 7 -6.81 -6.36 -6.88
CA GLU A 7 -5.72 -6.06 -7.81
C GLU A 7 -6.17 -5.11 -8.92
N LYS A 8 -7.36 -5.36 -9.49
CA LYS A 8 -7.97 -4.48 -10.50
C LYS A 8 -8.31 -3.09 -9.95
N LEU A 9 -8.80 -2.99 -8.71
CA LEU A 9 -9.12 -1.71 -8.06
C LEU A 9 -7.89 -0.89 -7.70
N ILE A 10 -6.84 -1.55 -7.20
CA ILE A 10 -5.55 -0.91 -6.87
C ILE A 10 -4.87 -0.43 -8.16
N PHE A 11 -4.86 -1.25 -9.20
CA PHE A 11 -4.39 -0.83 -10.52
C PHE A 11 -5.24 0.33 -11.06
N ALA A 12 -6.57 0.28 -10.87
CA ALA A 12 -7.47 1.32 -11.33
C ALA A 12 -7.33 2.66 -10.61
N SER A 13 -6.91 2.66 -9.34
CA SER A 13 -6.64 3.88 -8.57
C SER A 13 -5.26 4.48 -8.90
N GLN A 14 -4.29 3.67 -9.31
CA GLN A 14 -2.93 4.11 -9.63
C GLN A 14 -2.75 4.60 -11.08
N VAL A 15 -3.58 4.15 -12.02
CA VAL A 15 -3.48 4.56 -13.42
C VAL A 15 -4.44 5.72 -13.72
N PRO A 16 -3.94 6.91 -14.11
CA PRO A 16 -4.77 8.11 -14.29
C PRO A 16 -5.72 8.04 -15.51
N GLN A 17 -5.49 7.12 -16.45
CA GLN A 17 -6.25 7.05 -17.72
C GLN A 17 -7.50 6.16 -17.71
N ILE A 18 -7.86 5.52 -16.59
CA ILE A 18 -9.02 4.62 -16.56
C ILE A 18 -10.31 5.42 -16.46
N SER A 19 -11.24 5.15 -17.39
CA SER A 19 -12.55 5.80 -17.46
C SER A 19 -13.32 5.69 -16.13
N LEU A 20 -14.01 6.76 -15.75
CA LEU A 20 -14.81 6.84 -14.52
C LEU A 20 -15.80 5.66 -14.39
N MET A 21 -16.38 5.24 -15.51
CA MET A 21 -17.29 4.07 -15.59
C MET A 21 -16.64 2.78 -15.09
N ASN A 22 -15.37 2.54 -15.43
CA ASN A 22 -14.68 1.32 -15.00
C ASN A 22 -14.36 1.36 -13.50
N LYS A 23 -14.07 2.55 -12.95
CA LYS A 23 -13.89 2.73 -11.49
C LYS A 23 -15.20 2.49 -10.73
N ILE A 24 -16.31 3.04 -11.21
CA ILE A 24 -17.64 2.85 -10.60
C ILE A 24 -18.07 1.37 -10.65
N LYS A 25 -17.87 0.69 -11.78
CA LYS A 25 -18.21 -0.75 -11.93
C LYS A 25 -17.44 -1.65 -10.97
N LEU A 26 -16.14 -1.40 -10.81
CA LEU A 26 -15.32 -2.19 -9.89
C LEU A 26 -15.70 -1.91 -8.43
N PHE A 27 -16.00 -0.66 -8.10
CA PHE A 27 -16.44 -0.28 -6.76
C PHE A 27 -17.79 -0.91 -6.41
N SER A 28 -18.79 -0.83 -7.30
CA SER A 28 -20.10 -1.43 -7.06
C SER A 28 -20.05 -2.95 -6.92
N ALA A 29 -19.18 -3.62 -7.68
CA ALA A 29 -18.93 -5.05 -7.53
C ALA A 29 -18.31 -5.40 -6.17
N ASN A 30 -17.37 -4.60 -5.67
CA ASN A 30 -16.81 -4.77 -4.33
C ASN A 30 -17.85 -4.53 -3.23
N THR A 31 -18.74 -3.55 -3.43
CA THR A 31 -19.84 -3.29 -2.49
C THR A 31 -20.84 -4.42 -2.43
N PHE A 32 -21.19 -5.01 -3.56
CA PHE A 32 -22.03 -6.19 -3.57
C PHE A 32 -21.40 -7.34 -2.77
N LEU A 33 -20.12 -7.61 -3.00
CA LEU A 33 -19.38 -8.66 -2.29
C LEU A 33 -19.34 -8.41 -0.77
N PHE A 34 -19.06 -7.19 -0.34
CA PHE A 34 -19.08 -6.83 1.09
C PHE A 34 -20.42 -7.16 1.76
N TRP A 35 -21.54 -6.84 1.10
CA TRP A 35 -22.87 -7.14 1.63
C TRP A 35 -23.14 -8.64 1.69
N VAL A 36 -22.69 -9.41 0.70
CA VAL A 36 -22.75 -10.87 0.72
C VAL A 36 -21.96 -11.43 1.91
N ASP A 37 -20.73 -10.96 2.12
CA ASP A 37 -19.87 -11.42 3.20
C ASP A 37 -20.42 -11.03 4.58
N PHE A 38 -20.97 -9.83 4.71
CA PHE A 38 -21.63 -9.37 5.93
C PHE A 38 -22.89 -10.20 6.25
N PHE A 39 -23.71 -10.50 5.24
CA PHE A 39 -24.88 -11.36 5.40
C PHE A 39 -24.50 -12.79 5.79
N LEU A 40 -23.46 -13.36 5.17
CA LEU A 40 -22.94 -14.68 5.54
C LEU A 40 -22.40 -14.67 6.98
N PHE A 41 -21.66 -13.63 7.36
CA PHE A 41 -21.14 -13.48 8.72
C PHE A 41 -22.26 -13.40 9.76
N SER A 42 -23.29 -12.58 9.52
CA SER A 42 -24.42 -12.46 10.45
C SER A 42 -25.23 -13.76 10.55
N MET A 43 -25.42 -14.47 9.44
CA MET A 43 -26.13 -15.75 9.44
C MET A 43 -25.34 -16.85 10.17
N LEU A 44 -24.01 -16.82 10.11
CA LEU A 44 -23.13 -17.82 10.77
C LEU A 44 -22.84 -17.51 12.24
N LEU A 45 -22.99 -16.26 12.68
CA LEU A 45 -22.86 -15.88 14.09
C LEU A 45 -23.93 -16.52 14.99
N ILE A 46 -25.16 -16.63 14.49
CA ILE A 46 -26.30 -17.22 15.23
C ILE A 46 -26.02 -18.68 15.63
N PRO A 47 -25.65 -19.60 14.72
CA PRO A 47 -25.34 -20.98 15.06
C PRO A 47 -24.02 -21.16 15.84
N LEU A 48 -23.07 -20.21 15.74
CA LEU A 48 -21.84 -20.25 16.55
C LEU A 48 -22.17 -20.22 18.05
N ILE A 49 -23.12 -19.38 18.45
CA ILE A 49 -23.53 -19.20 19.86
C ILE A 49 -24.21 -20.48 20.39
N SER A 50 -24.86 -21.26 19.52
CA SER A 50 -25.69 -22.39 19.93
C SER A 50 -24.99 -23.76 19.88
N THR A 51 -24.07 -23.99 18.94
CA THR A 51 -23.56 -25.36 18.67
C THR A 51 -22.03 -25.50 18.66
N PHE A 52 -21.28 -24.39 18.77
CA PHE A 52 -19.80 -24.32 18.79
C PHE A 52 -19.01 -25.34 17.93
N PRO A 53 -19.36 -25.66 16.68
CA PRO A 53 -18.58 -26.63 15.91
C PRO A 53 -17.35 -25.95 15.29
N SER A 54 -16.20 -26.63 15.28
CA SER A 54 -14.91 -26.12 14.80
C SER A 54 -14.95 -25.56 13.37
N ILE A 55 -15.82 -26.09 12.51
CA ILE A 55 -16.01 -25.66 11.11
C ILE A 55 -16.62 -24.25 11.03
N TYR A 56 -17.55 -23.88 11.91
CA TYR A 56 -18.17 -22.56 11.90
C TYR A 56 -17.18 -21.49 12.32
N ILE A 57 -16.38 -21.77 13.35
CA ILE A 57 -15.34 -20.86 13.82
C ILE A 57 -14.32 -20.61 12.71
N PHE A 58 -13.93 -21.67 11.99
CA PHE A 58 -13.05 -21.56 10.84
C PHE A 58 -13.61 -20.65 9.74
N LEU A 59 -14.89 -20.84 9.38
CA LEU A 59 -15.56 -20.05 8.34
C LEU A 59 -15.72 -18.59 8.76
N ILE A 60 -16.09 -18.34 10.03
CA ILE A 60 -16.21 -17.01 10.62
C ILE A 60 -14.86 -16.29 10.64
N THR A 61 -13.77 -16.99 10.97
CA THR A 61 -12.41 -16.41 10.92
C THR A 61 -12.07 -15.93 9.52
N LYS A 62 -12.36 -16.73 8.50
CA LYS A 62 -12.16 -16.35 7.09
C LYS A 62 -12.98 -15.13 6.70
N LEU A 63 -14.25 -15.07 7.14
CA LEU A 63 -15.13 -13.93 6.87
C LEU A 63 -14.64 -12.65 7.56
N ILE A 64 -14.18 -12.72 8.81
CA ILE A 64 -13.59 -11.58 9.52
C ILE A 64 -12.37 -11.04 8.77
N LEU A 65 -11.47 -11.92 8.33
CA LEU A 65 -10.28 -11.52 7.56
C LEU A 65 -10.65 -10.85 6.23
N LEU A 66 -11.70 -11.33 5.57
CA LEU A 66 -12.20 -10.79 4.31
C LEU A 66 -12.83 -9.39 4.51
N LEU A 67 -13.63 -9.21 5.57
CA LEU A 67 -14.21 -7.92 5.94
C LEU A 67 -13.13 -6.88 6.27
N ILE A 68 -12.03 -7.27 6.93
CA ILE A 68 -10.87 -6.39 7.16
C ILE A 68 -10.25 -5.93 5.83
N GLU A 69 -10.16 -6.82 4.83
CA GLU A 69 -9.63 -6.44 3.52
C GLU A 69 -10.53 -5.47 2.77
N ASP A 70 -11.85 -5.66 2.85
CA ASP A 70 -12.82 -4.78 2.19
C ASP A 70 -12.83 -3.39 2.83
N LEU A 71 -12.79 -3.32 4.16
CA LEU A 71 -12.71 -2.05 4.89
C LEU A 71 -11.43 -1.28 4.55
N ASP A 72 -10.28 -1.95 4.47
CA ASP A 72 -9.03 -1.33 4.02
C ASP A 72 -9.14 -0.79 2.59
N LEU A 73 -9.82 -1.53 1.70
CA LEU A 73 -10.02 -1.09 0.32
C LEU A 73 -10.92 0.15 0.22
N TYR A 74 -12.01 0.22 0.99
CA TYR A 74 -12.83 1.42 1.10
C TYR A 74 -12.05 2.61 1.65
N PHE A 75 -11.25 2.37 2.69
CA PHE A 75 -10.42 3.40 3.28
C PHE A 75 -9.43 3.99 2.26
N ARG A 76 -8.74 3.13 1.48
CA ARG A 76 -7.84 3.57 0.40
C ARG A 76 -8.58 4.34 -0.68
N TYR A 77 -9.75 3.88 -1.07
CA TYR A 77 -10.57 4.56 -2.07
C TYR A 77 -10.98 5.96 -1.60
N PHE A 78 -11.46 6.08 -0.37
CA PHE A 78 -11.80 7.37 0.25
C PHE A 78 -10.59 8.31 0.32
N LEU A 79 -9.43 7.81 0.77
CA LEU A 79 -8.19 8.58 0.80
C LEU A 79 -7.75 9.04 -0.59
N THR A 80 -7.97 8.23 -1.63
CA THR A 80 -7.66 8.58 -3.01
C THR A 80 -8.52 9.74 -3.52
N LEU A 81 -9.77 9.84 -3.06
CA LEU A 81 -10.68 10.92 -3.43
C LEU A 81 -10.33 12.24 -2.72
N TYR A 82 -9.89 12.18 -1.45
CA TYR A 82 -9.67 13.38 -0.63
C TYR A 82 -8.22 13.92 -0.70
N MET A 83 -7.20 13.06 -0.70
CA MET A 83 -5.79 13.44 -0.51
C MET A 83 -4.91 13.04 -1.69
N LYS A 84 -4.99 13.74 -2.82
CA LYS A 84 -4.19 13.43 -4.02
C LYS A 84 -2.67 13.56 -3.81
N GLU A 85 -2.20 14.57 -3.09
CA GLU A 85 -0.77 14.88 -3.01
C GLU A 85 0.04 13.98 -2.05
N LYS A 86 -0.59 13.46 -0.99
CA LYS A 86 0.10 12.65 0.06
C LYS A 86 -0.28 11.18 0.04
N ILE A 87 -1.00 10.73 -0.99
CA ILE A 87 -1.59 9.39 -1.08
C ILE A 87 -0.56 8.28 -0.87
N ASN A 88 0.60 8.35 -1.53
CA ASN A 88 1.61 7.28 -1.49
C ASN A 88 2.21 7.09 -0.08
N VAL A 89 2.40 8.18 0.65
CA VAL A 89 2.91 8.15 2.03
C VAL A 89 1.87 7.54 2.96
N ILE A 90 0.60 7.93 2.83
CA ILE A 90 -0.48 7.41 3.68
C ILE A 90 -0.73 5.92 3.38
N LEU A 91 -0.79 5.52 2.10
CA LEU A 91 -0.94 4.12 1.67
C LEU A 91 0.18 3.21 2.19
N LEU A 92 1.37 3.77 2.35
CA LEU A 92 2.53 3.07 2.89
C LEU A 92 2.38 2.77 4.39
N TYR A 93 1.74 3.67 5.17
CA TYR A 93 1.46 3.45 6.59
C TYR A 93 0.24 2.58 6.86
N THR A 94 -0.77 2.58 5.98
CA THR A 94 -1.99 1.78 6.17
C THR A 94 -1.78 0.29 5.92
N ASN A 95 -0.90 -0.04 4.97
CA ASN A 95 -0.49 -1.42 4.67
C ASN A 95 -0.01 -2.22 5.91
N PRO A 96 1.04 -1.80 6.64
CA PRO A 96 1.54 -2.55 7.79
C PRO A 96 0.51 -2.67 8.90
N PHE A 97 -0.29 -1.62 9.14
CA PHE A 97 -1.33 -1.62 10.15
C PHE A 97 -2.41 -2.67 9.87
N LYS A 98 -2.87 -2.74 8.61
CA LYS A 98 -3.82 -3.76 8.17
C LYS A 98 -3.25 -5.19 8.30
N GLU A 99 -2.01 -5.41 7.89
CA GLU A 99 -1.37 -6.74 8.03
C GLU A 99 -1.21 -7.12 9.52
N PHE A 100 -0.90 -6.15 10.39
CA PHE A 100 -0.85 -6.36 11.83
C PHE A 100 -2.21 -6.75 12.42
N LEU A 101 -3.30 -6.07 12.05
CA LEU A 101 -4.65 -6.43 12.49
C LEU A 101 -5.03 -7.87 12.08
N LYS A 102 -4.69 -8.28 10.85
CA LYS A 102 -4.90 -9.65 10.39
C LYS A 102 -4.10 -10.66 11.19
N LEU A 103 -2.86 -10.35 11.55
CA LEU A 103 -2.04 -11.20 12.39
C LEU A 103 -2.66 -11.38 13.78
N LEU A 104 -3.16 -10.29 14.39
CA LEU A 104 -3.86 -10.37 15.68
C LEU A 104 -5.07 -11.31 15.61
N VAL A 105 -5.94 -11.15 14.62
CA VAL A 105 -7.10 -12.05 14.42
C VAL A 105 -6.64 -13.49 14.17
N SER A 106 -5.58 -13.67 13.38
CA SER A 106 -5.01 -14.99 13.05
C SER A 106 -4.31 -15.66 14.23
N LEU A 107 -3.99 -14.93 15.31
CA LEU A 107 -3.39 -15.48 16.53
C LEU A 107 -4.42 -15.70 17.62
N ILE A 108 -5.28 -14.71 17.86
CA ILE A 108 -6.26 -14.73 18.96
C ILE A 108 -7.27 -15.86 18.76
N ILE A 109 -7.82 -16.00 17.56
CA ILE A 109 -8.88 -16.98 17.32
C ILE A 109 -8.37 -18.44 17.44
N PRO A 110 -7.20 -18.82 16.90
CA PRO A 110 -6.67 -20.16 17.09
C PRO A 110 -6.26 -20.46 18.53
N ILE A 111 -5.77 -19.48 19.30
CA ILE A 111 -5.46 -19.64 20.73
C ILE A 111 -6.73 -19.95 21.52
N LEU A 112 -7.84 -19.27 21.21
CA LEU A 112 -9.15 -19.54 21.82
C LEU A 112 -9.70 -20.93 21.47
N ILE A 113 -9.29 -21.52 20.35
CA ILE A 113 -9.74 -22.84 19.87
C ILE A 113 -8.82 -23.96 20.37
N TRP A 114 -7.53 -23.70 20.52
CA TRP A 114 -6.51 -24.66 20.94
C TRP A 114 -6.92 -25.36 22.23
N THR A 115 -7.48 -24.60 23.17
CA THR A 115 -7.93 -25.09 24.46
C THR A 115 -9.01 -26.18 24.37
N SER A 116 -9.72 -26.27 23.23
CA SER A 116 -10.86 -27.18 23.04
C SER A 116 -10.64 -28.27 22.00
N TYR A 117 -9.88 -28.03 20.92
CA TYR A 117 -9.85 -28.91 19.74
C TYR A 117 -8.44 -29.28 19.21
N GLY A 118 -7.36 -28.80 19.86
CA GLY A 118 -5.98 -28.98 19.37
C GLY A 118 -5.62 -28.08 18.19
N ILE A 119 -4.49 -28.34 17.51
CA ILE A 119 -4.04 -27.56 16.33
C ILE A 119 -4.45 -28.24 15.03
N PRO A 120 -5.44 -27.70 14.30
CA PRO A 120 -5.58 -28.01 12.89
C PRO A 120 -4.39 -27.47 12.10
N THR A 121 -3.74 -28.34 11.32
CA THR A 121 -2.60 -28.03 10.42
C THR A 121 -2.83 -26.79 9.54
N HIS A 122 -4.09 -26.51 9.20
CA HIS A 122 -4.51 -25.33 8.46
C HIS A 122 -4.14 -23.99 9.14
N PHE A 123 -4.16 -23.90 10.47
CA PHE A 123 -3.85 -22.64 11.17
C PHE A 123 -2.36 -22.25 11.05
N ILE A 124 -1.47 -23.24 11.02
CA ILE A 124 -0.02 -23.01 10.84
C ILE A 124 0.24 -22.39 9.46
N TYR A 125 -0.44 -22.90 8.42
CA TYR A 125 -0.31 -22.38 7.06
C TYR A 125 -0.79 -20.93 6.96
N GLN A 126 -1.96 -20.60 7.54
CA GLN A 126 -2.48 -19.22 7.54
C GLN A 126 -1.55 -18.26 8.29
N PHE A 127 -1.02 -18.70 9.43
CA PHE A 127 -0.08 -17.91 10.21
C PHE A 127 1.23 -17.63 9.45
N TYR A 128 1.78 -18.63 8.76
CA TYR A 128 2.96 -18.44 7.92
C TYR A 128 2.73 -17.41 6.81
N LEU A 129 1.57 -17.46 6.14
CA LEU A 129 1.22 -16.50 5.09
C LEU A 129 1.11 -15.06 5.62
N THR A 130 0.48 -14.85 6.78
CA THR A 130 0.36 -13.51 7.37
C THR A 130 1.69 -12.96 7.87
N ILE A 131 2.54 -13.79 8.49
CA ILE A 131 3.91 -13.38 8.85
C ILE A 131 4.69 -12.95 7.60
N LYS A 132 4.65 -13.75 6.54
CA LYS A 132 5.35 -13.44 5.29
C LYS A 132 4.89 -12.09 4.72
N ALA A 133 3.58 -11.81 4.76
CA ALA A 133 3.01 -10.54 4.31
C ALA A 133 3.50 -9.34 5.14
N ILE A 134 3.64 -9.50 6.46
CA ILE A 134 4.19 -8.47 7.34
C ILE A 134 5.67 -8.24 7.04
N ILE A 135 6.48 -9.30 6.99
CA ILE A 135 7.92 -9.19 6.70
C ILE A 135 8.13 -8.45 5.38
N LEU A 136 7.37 -8.80 4.34
CA LEU A 136 7.43 -8.13 3.05
C LEU A 136 6.99 -6.66 3.14
N SER A 137 5.92 -6.37 3.89
CA SER A 137 5.44 -4.99 4.08
C SER A 137 6.45 -4.12 4.82
N VAL A 138 7.13 -4.67 5.84
CA VAL A 138 8.19 -4.00 6.59
C VAL A 138 9.43 -3.79 5.71
N LYS A 139 9.80 -4.79 4.89
CA LYS A 139 10.89 -4.63 3.91
C LYS A 139 10.60 -3.51 2.93
N ASN A 140 9.38 -3.43 2.41
CA ASN A 140 8.97 -2.36 1.49
C ASN A 140 9.05 -0.97 2.14
N LEU A 141 8.66 -0.86 3.42
CA LEU A 141 8.83 0.37 4.21
C LEU A 141 10.30 0.76 4.37
N TYR A 142 11.15 -0.22 4.67
CA TYR A 142 12.58 -0.01 4.84
C TYR A 142 13.25 0.43 3.54
N GLU A 143 12.98 -0.25 2.43
CA GLU A 143 13.53 0.11 1.12
C GLU A 143 13.03 1.48 0.65
N TYR A 144 11.75 1.81 0.89
CA TYR A 144 11.23 3.15 0.63
C TYR A 144 11.97 4.22 1.43
N ARG A 145 12.15 4.03 2.74
CA ARG A 145 12.88 4.98 3.60
C ARG A 145 14.34 5.12 3.15
N LYS A 146 15.01 4.02 2.86
CA LYS A 146 16.40 4.02 2.39
C LYS A 146 16.57 4.74 1.05
N ALA A 147 15.66 4.53 0.10
CA ALA A 147 15.68 5.23 -1.19
C ALA A 147 15.48 6.75 -1.01
N THR A 148 14.54 7.16 -0.16
CA THR A 148 14.34 8.59 0.15
C THR A 148 15.55 9.22 0.83
N GLN A 149 16.27 8.47 1.68
CA GLN A 149 17.46 8.95 2.37
C GLN A 149 18.66 9.08 1.43
N TYR A 150 18.85 8.13 0.50
CA TYR A 150 19.88 8.21 -0.53
C TYR A 150 19.74 9.49 -1.37
N LEU A 151 18.52 9.77 -1.86
CA LEU A 151 18.28 11.03 -2.59
C LEU A 151 18.50 12.27 -1.71
N ARG A 152 18.24 12.16 -0.41
CA ARG A 152 18.35 13.29 0.50
C ARG A 152 19.80 13.63 0.86
N ASN A 153 20.68 12.64 0.91
CA ASN A 153 22.07 12.84 1.31
C ASN A 153 22.98 13.14 0.11
N ASP A 154 22.73 12.52 -1.04
CA ASP A 154 23.69 12.55 -2.17
C ASP A 154 23.43 13.71 -3.16
N PHE A 155 22.23 14.29 -3.15
CA PHE A 155 21.88 15.41 -4.03
C PHE A 155 21.77 16.73 -3.26
N ALA A 156 22.20 17.81 -3.91
CA ALA A 156 22.14 19.15 -3.35
C ALA A 156 20.70 19.58 -3.04
N ASN A 157 20.54 20.33 -1.95
CA ASN A 157 19.28 21.01 -1.65
C ASN A 157 19.02 22.09 -2.70
N VAL A 158 17.75 22.27 -3.05
CA VAL A 158 17.31 23.35 -3.94
C VAL A 158 17.43 24.69 -3.19
N THR A 159 17.94 25.73 -3.83
CA THR A 159 17.97 27.09 -3.27
C THR A 159 16.70 27.85 -3.66
N GLN A 160 16.39 28.97 -2.98
CA GLN A 160 15.25 29.80 -3.33
C GLN A 160 15.34 30.31 -4.78
N GLU A 161 16.56 30.66 -5.23
CA GLU A 161 16.83 31.10 -6.60
C GLU A 161 16.55 30.02 -7.66
N ASP A 162 16.75 28.75 -7.31
CA ASP A 162 16.45 27.63 -8.20
C ASP A 162 14.93 27.40 -8.32
N LEU A 163 14.19 27.60 -7.22
CA LEU A 163 12.72 27.58 -7.21
C LEU A 163 12.12 28.74 -8.01
N ASP A 164 12.74 29.92 -7.94
CA ASP A 164 12.29 31.10 -8.69
C ASP A 164 12.42 30.89 -10.22
N ARG A 165 13.33 30.01 -10.66
CA ARG A 165 13.51 29.63 -12.07
C ARG A 165 12.56 28.51 -12.49
N GLU A 166 12.46 27.46 -11.67
CA GLU A 166 11.63 26.27 -11.92
C GLU A 166 10.98 25.80 -10.62
N ASN A 167 9.76 26.27 -10.33
CA ASN A 167 9.00 25.85 -9.15
C ASN A 167 8.05 24.68 -9.40
N ILE A 168 7.85 24.21 -10.63
CA ILE A 168 6.88 23.15 -10.94
C ILE A 168 7.60 21.82 -11.21
N CYS A 169 7.24 20.79 -10.44
CA CYS A 169 7.76 19.43 -10.66
C CYS A 169 7.08 18.76 -11.86
N ILE A 170 7.84 18.23 -12.82
CA ILE A 170 7.26 17.67 -14.06
C ILE A 170 6.37 16.45 -13.88
N PHE A 171 6.62 15.68 -12.81
CA PHE A 171 5.98 14.38 -12.61
C PHE A 171 4.57 14.54 -12.05
N CYS A 172 4.42 15.38 -11.03
CA CYS A 172 3.14 15.66 -10.39
C CYS A 172 2.48 16.95 -10.89
N ARG A 173 3.22 17.83 -11.58
CA ARG A 173 2.79 19.17 -12.01
C ARG A 173 2.30 20.05 -10.85
N THR A 174 2.90 19.88 -9.68
CA THR A 174 2.66 20.64 -8.45
C THR A 174 3.87 21.50 -8.12
N GLU A 175 3.64 22.59 -7.38
CA GLU A 175 4.68 23.46 -6.86
C GLU A 175 5.65 22.72 -5.91
N MET A 176 6.92 23.11 -5.99
CA MET A 176 8.04 22.57 -5.22
C MET A 176 8.34 23.47 -4.03
N HIS A 177 8.76 22.87 -2.91
CA HIS A 177 9.22 23.59 -1.73
C HIS A 177 10.65 23.19 -1.36
N LEU A 178 11.35 24.05 -0.62
CA LEU A 178 12.74 23.82 -0.20
C LEU A 178 12.95 22.49 0.54
N ASN A 179 11.95 22.06 1.32
CA ASN A 179 12.07 20.90 2.23
C ASN A 179 11.81 19.53 1.57
N ASP A 180 11.18 19.52 0.41
CA ASP A 180 10.73 18.31 -0.28
C ASP A 180 11.30 18.14 -1.69
N SER A 181 12.22 19.02 -2.09
CA SER A 181 12.78 19.08 -3.45
C SER A 181 14.30 18.93 -3.47
N LYS A 182 14.81 18.32 -4.53
CA LYS A 182 16.24 18.07 -4.73
C LYS A 182 16.70 18.48 -6.12
N LYS A 183 17.92 19.00 -6.18
CA LYS A 183 18.58 19.40 -7.42
C LYS A 183 19.52 18.30 -7.88
N LEU A 184 19.32 17.82 -9.09
CA LEU A 184 20.22 16.86 -9.74
C LEU A 184 21.52 17.55 -10.16
N PRO A 185 22.63 16.81 -10.37
CA PRO A 185 23.90 17.38 -10.85
C PRO A 185 23.78 18.06 -12.22
N CYS A 186 22.76 17.73 -13.01
CA CYS A 186 22.45 18.40 -14.27
C CYS A 186 21.72 19.74 -14.11
N GLY A 187 21.37 20.14 -12.88
CA GLY A 187 20.73 21.43 -12.57
C GLY A 187 19.20 21.40 -12.40
N HIS A 188 18.51 20.36 -12.88
CA HIS A 188 17.04 20.26 -12.79
C HIS A 188 16.54 19.91 -11.38
N CYS A 189 15.41 20.50 -10.99
CA CYS A 189 14.80 20.34 -9.67
C CYS A 189 13.53 19.47 -9.72
N HIS A 190 13.39 18.54 -8.77
CA HIS A 190 12.22 17.67 -8.63
C HIS A 190 11.91 17.38 -7.16
N HIS A 191 10.63 17.06 -6.84
CA HIS A 191 10.29 16.50 -5.54
C HIS A 191 11.03 15.19 -5.29
N VAL A 192 11.51 14.98 -4.06
CA VAL A 192 12.19 13.76 -3.62
C VAL A 192 11.34 12.52 -3.88
N ASN A 193 10.03 12.58 -3.63
CA ASN A 193 9.13 11.44 -3.84
C ASN A 193 8.96 11.09 -5.32
N CYS A 194 8.79 12.11 -6.18
CA CYS A 194 8.64 11.93 -7.61
C CYS A 194 9.93 11.39 -8.24
N LEU A 195 11.07 11.95 -7.82
CA LEU A 195 12.38 11.52 -8.28
C LEU A 195 12.69 10.07 -7.87
N ASN A 196 12.31 9.67 -6.65
CA ASN A 196 12.44 8.28 -6.20
C ASN A 196 11.64 7.32 -7.08
N GLN A 197 10.38 7.64 -7.37
CA GLN A 197 9.52 6.79 -8.18
C GLN A 197 10.07 6.64 -9.61
N TRP A 198 10.64 7.71 -10.17
CA TRP A 198 11.30 7.66 -11.48
C TRP A 198 12.56 6.80 -11.47
N PHE A 199 13.43 6.94 -10.46
CA PHE A 199 14.69 6.19 -10.36
C PHE A 199 14.51 4.69 -10.10
N GLN A 200 13.35 4.25 -9.63
CA GLN A 200 12.98 2.84 -9.60
C GLN A 200 12.88 2.24 -11.02
N GLN A 201 12.58 3.05 -12.04
CA GLN A 201 12.45 2.62 -13.43
C GLN A 201 13.65 3.02 -14.29
N LYS A 202 14.09 4.28 -14.20
CA LYS A 202 15.16 4.86 -15.01
C LYS A 202 16.05 5.78 -14.17
N ARG A 203 17.36 5.50 -14.10
CA ARG A 203 18.35 6.33 -13.39
C ARG A 203 18.88 7.51 -14.22
N THR A 204 17.99 8.16 -14.96
CA THR A 204 18.32 9.32 -15.81
C THR A 204 17.48 10.52 -15.44
N CYS A 205 18.01 11.73 -15.62
CA CYS A 205 17.19 12.93 -15.51
C CYS A 205 16.10 12.91 -16.60
N PRO A 206 14.83 13.14 -16.26
CA PRO A 206 13.74 13.07 -17.24
C PRO A 206 13.74 14.23 -18.25
N PHE A 207 14.36 15.37 -17.91
CA PHE A 207 14.46 16.53 -18.81
C PHE A 207 15.59 16.38 -19.83
N CYS A 208 16.78 16.02 -19.37
CA CYS A 208 17.98 16.02 -20.20
C CYS A 208 18.58 14.63 -20.45
N ASN A 209 17.93 13.55 -19.99
CA ASN A 209 18.42 12.17 -20.06
C ASN A 209 19.82 11.94 -19.46
N PHE A 210 20.33 12.88 -18.67
CA PHE A 210 21.63 12.77 -17.99
C PHE A 210 21.66 11.56 -17.07
N GLN A 211 22.66 10.69 -17.24
CA GLN A 211 22.85 9.51 -16.39
C GLN A 211 23.49 9.91 -15.06
N VAL A 212 22.78 9.68 -13.97
CA VAL A 212 23.22 10.15 -12.64
C VAL A 212 24.34 9.28 -12.05
N MET A 213 24.53 8.07 -12.58
CA MET A 213 25.56 7.11 -12.12
C MET A 213 26.98 7.40 -12.64
N SER A 214 27.16 8.27 -13.64
CA SER A 214 28.48 8.55 -14.22
C SER A 214 29.43 9.31 -13.29
N ILE A 215 28.91 9.90 -12.21
CA ILE A 215 29.70 10.66 -11.22
C ILE A 215 30.24 9.73 -10.11
N GLN A 216 29.64 8.56 -9.87
CA GLN A 216 30.09 7.64 -8.81
C GLN A 216 31.31 6.79 -9.17
N ASN A 217 31.70 6.71 -10.45
CA ASN A 217 32.91 5.99 -10.90
C ASN A 217 34.14 6.91 -11.04
N GLY A 218 34.10 8.12 -10.48
CA GLY A 218 35.18 9.11 -10.56
C GLY A 218 35.70 9.59 -9.20
N GLY A 219 35.48 8.80 -8.13
CA GLY A 219 35.92 9.11 -6.77
C GLY A 219 36.41 7.83 -6.08
N ASN A 220 37.66 7.49 -6.40
CA ASN A 220 38.47 6.31 -6.02
C ASN A 220 38.30 5.05 -6.88
#